data_AF-A0A4R3RHK4-F1
#
_entry.id   AF-A0A4R3RHK4-F1
#
_cell.length_a   1.000
_cell.length_b   1.000
_cell.length_c   1.000
_cell.angle_alpha   90.00
_cell.angle_beta   90.00
_cell.angle_gamma   90.00
#
_symmetry.space_group_name_H-M   'P 1'
#
loop_
_entity.id
_entity.type
_entity.pdbx_description
1 polymer ?
#
loop_
_entity_poly.entity_id
_entity_poly.type
_entity_poly.pdbx_seq_one_letter_code
_entity_poly.pdbx_strand_id
1 'polypeptide(L)'
;MAKAQGRCIFCGGHGLTKEHLWPKWMRPFLETDADPAHTNLRTRVQQISFMNAVTIDTPFDERQGYVFNKRLRVVCRGCNSGWMSSAESACKPMLTALINATPFGLDAPEQRRLALWSAIKTGVFERDDVSYASMTAAEYRHIAAQREPPPNWRIFLARYQGEGWRTRMFHRGMKVHAIGGTAPTSFNTQKTIIGMMNAVVLTVSSTADNAPTVVEKMSPLNMMQIWPFEQSIEWPTVTKIDDEQLRQLSYGYELGYF
;
A
#
# COMPACT_ATOMS: atom_id res chain seq x y z
N MET A 1 -27.84 21.46 -7.36
CA MET A 1 -27.71 20.83 -6.03
C MET A 1 -26.28 21.02 -5.53
N ALA A 2 -26.07 21.50 -4.30
CA ALA A 2 -24.73 21.65 -3.73
C ALA A 2 -24.13 20.25 -3.48
N LYS A 3 -22.87 20.04 -3.89
CA LYS A 3 -22.16 18.77 -3.68
C LYS A 3 -22.02 18.52 -2.18
N ALA A 4 -22.45 17.35 -1.70
CA ALA A 4 -22.33 16.97 -0.30
C ALA A 4 -20.87 17.15 0.17
N GLN A 5 -20.69 17.75 1.35
CA GLN A 5 -19.35 18.00 1.88
C GLN A 5 -18.68 16.66 2.22
N GLY A 6 -17.47 16.45 1.71
CA GLY A 6 -16.70 15.23 1.99
C GLY A 6 -16.35 15.08 3.47
N ARG A 7 -16.21 13.83 3.91
CA ARG A 7 -15.81 13.44 5.26
C ARG A 7 -14.42 12.81 5.27
N CYS A 8 -13.73 12.96 6.41
CA CYS A 8 -12.40 12.40 6.62
C CYS A 8 -12.50 10.88 6.64
N ILE A 9 -11.67 10.19 5.87
CA ILE A 9 -11.67 8.71 5.85
C ILE A 9 -11.34 8.12 7.22
N PHE A 10 -10.48 8.77 8.00
CA PHE A 10 -9.99 8.27 9.29
C PHE A 10 -10.96 8.54 10.46
N CYS A 11 -11.52 9.75 10.56
CA CYS A 11 -12.32 10.15 11.72
C CYS A 11 -13.76 10.55 11.40
N GLY A 12 -14.17 10.56 10.13
CA GLY A 12 -15.50 11.01 9.71
C GLY A 12 -15.75 12.53 9.80
N GLY A 13 -14.80 13.30 10.33
CA GLY A 13 -14.92 14.75 10.49
C GLY A 13 -14.90 15.55 9.18
N HIS A 14 -15.26 16.82 9.28
CA HIS A 14 -15.34 17.77 8.17
C HIS A 14 -14.05 18.59 7.99
N GLY A 15 -14.02 19.50 7.01
CA GLY A 15 -12.86 20.37 6.78
C GLY A 15 -11.69 19.64 6.13
N LEU A 16 -11.95 18.98 5.00
CA LEU A 16 -10.94 18.21 4.27
C LEU A 16 -9.83 19.09 3.72
N THR A 17 -8.60 18.62 3.93
CA THR A 17 -7.33 19.17 3.44
C THR A 17 -6.77 18.26 2.35
N LYS A 18 -5.74 18.74 1.65
CA LYS A 18 -5.05 17.99 0.59
C LYS A 18 -3.89 17.22 1.20
N GLU A 19 -4.03 15.90 1.32
CA GLU A 19 -2.92 15.02 1.75
C GLU A 19 -2.05 14.65 0.56
N HIS A 20 -0.75 14.64 0.79
CA HIS A 20 0.23 14.27 -0.23
C HIS A 20 0.37 12.75 -0.32
N LEU A 21 0.24 12.22 -1.54
CA LEU A 21 0.51 10.80 -1.77
C LEU A 21 2.00 10.49 -1.52
N TRP A 22 2.88 11.30 -2.13
CA TRP A 22 4.29 11.35 -1.79
C TRP A 22 4.60 12.56 -0.92
N PRO A 23 5.10 12.35 0.32
CA PRO A 23 5.55 13.43 1.19
C PRO A 23 6.54 14.36 0.51
N LYS A 24 6.38 15.68 0.72
CA LYS A 24 7.27 16.68 0.10
C LYS A 24 8.74 16.47 0.47
N TRP A 25 9.01 16.04 1.70
CA TRP A 25 10.39 15.87 2.18
C TRP A 25 11.11 14.69 1.52
N MET A 26 10.38 13.75 0.89
CA MET A 26 10.98 12.61 0.19
C MET A 26 11.53 13.02 -1.19
N ARG A 27 11.02 14.10 -1.78
CA ARG A 27 11.37 14.52 -3.15
C ARG A 27 12.87 14.61 -3.41
N PRO A 28 13.71 15.25 -2.56
CA PRO A 28 15.14 15.34 -2.84
C PRO A 28 15.86 13.99 -2.87
N PHE A 29 15.26 12.94 -2.31
CA PHE A 29 15.83 11.59 -2.31
C PHE A 29 15.31 10.70 -3.45
N LEU A 30 14.18 11.06 -4.06
CA LEU A 30 13.50 10.26 -5.08
C LEU A 30 13.60 10.89 -6.48
N GLU A 31 13.84 12.20 -6.56
CA GLU A 31 14.13 12.94 -7.78
C GLU A 31 15.66 12.90 -8.01
N THR A 32 16.20 11.73 -8.35
CA THR A 32 17.57 11.62 -8.89
C THR A 32 17.51 11.67 -10.41
N ASP A 33 18.37 12.47 -11.04
CA ASP A 33 18.29 12.89 -12.45
C ASP A 33 17.82 11.81 -13.45
N ALA A 34 16.74 12.14 -14.16
CA ALA A 34 16.29 11.59 -15.45
C ALA A 34 15.61 10.21 -15.51
N ASP A 35 14.56 9.96 -14.71
CA ASP A 35 13.45 9.11 -15.19
C ASP A 35 12.19 9.98 -15.44
N PRO A 36 11.83 10.26 -16.71
CA PRO A 36 10.60 10.97 -17.04
C PRO A 36 9.33 10.20 -16.66
N ALA A 37 9.43 8.89 -16.41
CA ALA A 37 8.29 8.00 -16.16
C ALA A 37 7.96 7.90 -14.66
N HIS A 38 7.57 9.02 -14.04
CA HIS A 38 6.86 8.97 -12.76
C HIS A 38 5.42 8.50 -13.02
N THR A 39 5.22 7.19 -13.16
CA THR A 39 3.91 6.61 -13.49
C THR A 39 3.10 6.33 -12.23
N ASN A 40 1.86 6.85 -12.18
CA ASN A 40 0.85 6.39 -11.24
C ASN A 40 0.04 5.28 -11.93
N LEU A 41 0.28 4.02 -11.62
CA LEU A 41 -0.55 2.98 -12.21
C LEU A 41 -1.82 2.76 -11.42
N ARG A 42 -2.94 2.96 -12.11
CA ARG A 42 -4.25 2.43 -11.71
C ARG A 42 -4.45 1.15 -12.51
N THR A 43 -4.78 0.06 -11.85
CA THR A 43 -4.91 -1.23 -12.54
C THR A 43 -6.25 -1.84 -12.20
N ARG A 44 -6.99 -2.17 -13.25
CA ARG A 44 -8.20 -3.01 -13.20
C ARG A 44 -7.81 -4.49 -13.32
N VAL A 45 -8.79 -5.33 -12.99
CA VAL A 45 -8.66 -6.64 -12.37
C VAL A 45 -8.01 -7.70 -13.30
N GLN A 46 -7.70 -8.85 -12.72
CA GLN A 46 -7.33 -10.08 -13.42
C GLN A 46 -7.88 -11.24 -12.58
N GLN A 47 -8.37 -12.28 -13.24
CA GLN A 47 -8.79 -13.52 -12.61
C GLN A 47 -7.59 -14.21 -11.94
N ILE A 48 -7.55 -14.16 -10.61
CA ILE A 48 -6.69 -15.02 -9.82
C ILE A 48 -7.62 -15.99 -9.11
N SER A 49 -7.59 -17.25 -9.54
CA SER A 49 -8.22 -18.35 -8.82
C SER A 49 -7.37 -18.65 -7.59
N PHE A 50 -7.90 -18.51 -6.38
CA PHE A 50 -7.28 -19.12 -5.20
C PHE A 50 -7.87 -20.53 -5.07
N MET A 51 -7.19 -21.44 -4.37
CA MET A 51 -7.88 -22.61 -3.81
C MET A 51 -9.13 -22.12 -3.07
N ASN A 52 -10.30 -22.53 -3.56
CA ASN A 52 -11.60 -22.17 -3.01
C ASN A 52 -11.99 -20.69 -3.11
N ALA A 53 -11.40 -19.84 -3.97
CA ALA A 53 -11.95 -18.50 -4.21
C ALA A 53 -11.82 -18.00 -5.67
N VAL A 54 -12.78 -17.16 -6.09
CA VAL A 54 -12.85 -16.56 -7.43
C VAL A 54 -12.68 -15.04 -7.35
N THR A 55 -12.05 -14.47 -8.38
CA THR A 55 -11.89 -13.02 -8.58
C THR A 55 -12.54 -12.59 -9.91
N ILE A 56 -13.29 -11.48 -9.98
CA ILE A 56 -14.09 -11.04 -11.16
C ILE A 56 -13.44 -9.86 -11.90
N ASP A 57 -13.45 -9.89 -13.25
CA ASP A 57 -12.56 -9.11 -14.15
C ASP A 57 -13.09 -7.77 -14.75
N THR A 58 -12.19 -6.82 -15.08
CA THR A 58 -12.40 -5.58 -15.90
C THR A 58 -11.06 -4.91 -16.34
N PRO A 59 -11.00 -4.06 -17.41
CA PRO A 59 -9.76 -3.80 -18.19
C PRO A 59 -8.91 -2.57 -17.80
N PHE A 60 -7.59 -2.71 -17.54
CA PHE A 60 -6.54 -1.76 -17.10
C PHE A 60 -6.53 -0.29 -17.63
N ASP A 61 -6.10 0.68 -16.78
CA ASP A 61 -5.90 2.12 -17.13
C ASP A 61 -4.55 2.68 -16.59
N GLU A 62 -3.46 2.59 -17.35
CA GLU A 62 -2.19 3.27 -17.01
C GLU A 62 -2.34 4.80 -17.04
N ARG A 63 -1.94 5.47 -15.94
CA ARG A 63 -1.91 6.93 -15.87
C ARG A 63 -0.48 7.43 -15.73
N GLN A 64 0.05 7.93 -16.84
CA GLN A 64 1.26 8.73 -16.79
C GLN A 64 0.96 10.06 -16.09
N GLY A 65 1.79 10.44 -15.12
CA GLY A 65 1.63 11.71 -14.44
C GLY A 65 2.42 11.82 -13.16
N TYR A 66 3.06 12.97 -12.98
CA TYR A 66 4.01 13.25 -11.91
C TYR A 66 3.47 12.95 -10.50
N VAL A 67 3.83 11.78 -9.97
CA VAL A 67 3.30 11.22 -8.71
C VAL A 67 3.53 12.13 -7.51
N PHE A 68 4.63 12.90 -7.51
CA PHE A 68 5.00 13.78 -6.39
C PHE A 68 4.06 14.96 -6.16
N ASN A 69 3.34 15.41 -7.21
CA ASN A 69 2.39 16.52 -7.09
C ASN A 69 0.98 16.05 -6.72
N LYS A 70 0.76 14.74 -6.66
CA LYS A 70 -0.56 14.17 -6.39
C LYS A 70 -0.98 14.40 -4.95
N ARG A 71 -2.14 15.04 -4.78
CA ARG A 71 -2.74 15.29 -3.47
C ARG A 71 -4.22 14.96 -3.48
N LEU A 72 -4.67 14.30 -2.42
CA LEU A 72 -6.06 13.84 -2.30
C LEU A 72 -6.77 14.58 -1.19
N ARG A 73 -7.98 15.06 -1.48
CA ARG A 73 -8.81 15.79 -0.52
C ARG A 73 -9.68 14.82 0.29
N VAL A 74 -9.05 14.01 1.14
CA VAL A 74 -9.68 12.85 1.81
C VAL A 74 -9.51 12.82 3.34
N VAL A 75 -8.70 13.72 3.90
CA VAL A 75 -8.43 13.80 5.35
C VAL A 75 -8.69 15.19 5.90
N CYS A 76 -9.23 15.29 7.11
CA CYS A 76 -9.42 16.59 7.78
C CYS A 76 -8.09 17.16 8.31
N ARG A 77 -8.07 18.46 8.64
CA ARG A 77 -6.90 19.12 9.22
C ARG A 77 -6.42 18.47 10.52
N GLY A 78 -7.34 18.05 11.39
CA GLY A 78 -7.00 17.44 12.68
C GLY A 78 -6.29 16.09 12.55
N CYS A 79 -6.64 15.28 11.55
CA CYS A 79 -5.89 14.06 11.26
C CYS A 79 -4.56 14.37 10.54
N ASN A 80 -4.63 15.17 9.47
CA ASN A 80 -3.48 15.45 8.61
C ASN A 80 -2.32 16.12 9.37
N SER A 81 -2.59 17.27 9.99
CA SER A 81 -1.58 18.03 10.74
C SER A 81 -1.38 17.56 12.18
N GLY A 82 -2.15 16.55 12.62
CA GLY A 82 -2.03 15.95 13.93
C GLY A 82 -1.28 14.63 13.85
N TRP A 83 -1.96 13.55 14.21
CA TRP A 83 -1.34 12.23 14.35
C TRP A 83 -0.71 11.68 13.07
N MET A 84 -1.23 12.02 11.87
CA MET A 84 -0.63 11.58 10.61
C MET A 84 0.75 12.22 10.40
N SER A 85 0.85 13.54 10.63
CA SER A 85 2.12 14.27 10.57
C SER A 85 3.13 13.75 11.60
N SER A 86 2.67 13.39 12.82
CA SER A 86 3.52 12.78 13.84
C SER A 86 4.01 11.38 13.42
N ALA A 87 3.12 10.54 12.87
CA ALA A 87 3.47 9.23 12.35
C ALA A 87 4.50 9.31 11.21
N GLU A 88 4.31 10.25 10.28
CA GLU A 88 5.25 10.46 9.18
C GLU A 88 6.62 10.94 9.68
N SER A 89 6.64 11.86 10.64
CA SER A 89 7.87 12.39 11.23
C SER A 89 8.64 11.31 12.00
N ALA A 90 7.93 10.44 12.73
CA ALA A 90 8.51 9.30 13.40
C ALA A 90 9.07 8.25 12.43
N CYS A 91 8.53 8.18 11.20
CA CYS A 91 8.95 7.23 10.17
C CYS A 91 10.10 7.75 9.28
N LYS A 92 10.29 9.07 9.24
CA LYS A 92 11.22 9.75 8.32
C LYS A 92 12.66 9.21 8.37
N PRO A 93 13.31 9.01 9.54
CA PRO A 93 14.69 8.51 9.57
C PRO A 93 14.83 7.13 8.92
N MET A 94 13.89 6.22 9.19
CA MET A 94 13.89 4.87 8.61
C MET A 94 13.66 4.92 7.10
N LEU A 95 12.68 5.69 6.63
CA LEU A 95 12.41 5.84 5.20
C LEU A 95 13.62 6.41 4.47
N THR A 96 14.34 7.38 5.06
CA THR A 96 15.59 7.89 4.49
C THR A 96 16.67 6.80 4.40
N ALA A 97 16.83 5.97 5.45
CA ALA A 97 17.77 4.84 5.42
C ALA A 97 17.39 3.77 4.39
N LEU A 98 16.10 3.48 4.24
CA LEU A 98 15.56 2.59 3.20
C LEU A 98 15.86 3.12 1.79
N ILE A 99 15.55 4.39 1.54
CA ILE A 99 15.80 5.05 0.25
C ILE A 99 17.28 5.02 -0.12
N ASN A 100 18.17 5.32 0.84
CA ASN A 100 19.61 5.41 0.61
C ASN A 100 20.35 4.07 0.76
N ALA A 101 19.65 2.97 1.03
CA ALA A 101 20.25 1.68 1.40
C ALA A 101 21.30 1.79 2.54
N THR A 102 21.10 2.71 3.48
CA THR A 102 22.01 2.91 4.62
C THR A 102 21.76 1.84 5.69
N PRO A 103 22.80 1.18 6.24
CA PRO A 103 22.60 0.11 7.21
C PRO A 103 21.89 0.55 8.49
N PHE A 104 20.88 -0.21 8.91
CA PHE A 104 20.20 -0.07 10.21
C PHE A 104 19.37 -1.31 10.56
N GLY A 105 19.13 -1.54 11.85
CA GLY A 105 18.20 -2.56 12.33
C GLY A 105 16.77 -2.03 12.39
N LEU A 106 15.80 -2.87 12.02
CA LEU A 106 14.38 -2.65 12.27
C LEU A 106 13.88 -3.64 13.32
N ASP A 107 13.69 -3.17 14.55
CA ASP A 107 13.03 -3.94 15.60
C ASP A 107 11.50 -3.74 15.55
N ALA A 108 10.79 -4.28 16.55
CA ALA A 108 9.32 -4.20 16.60
C ALA A 108 8.78 -2.74 16.56
N PRO A 109 9.26 -1.80 17.40
CA PRO A 109 8.95 -0.38 17.28
C PRO A 109 9.16 0.22 15.89
N GLU A 110 10.30 -0.01 15.24
CA GLU A 110 10.60 0.53 13.91
C GLU A 110 9.66 -0.04 12.84
N GLN A 111 9.50 -1.37 12.83
CA GLN A 111 8.62 -2.06 11.89
C GLN A 111 7.17 -1.61 12.04
N ARG A 112 6.68 -1.41 13.28
CA ARG A 112 5.33 -0.89 13.55
C ARG A 112 5.13 0.53 13.01
N ARG A 113 6.14 1.41 13.12
CA ARG A 113 6.06 2.77 12.56
C ARG A 113 6.02 2.76 11.04
N LEU A 114 6.86 1.94 10.42
CA LEU A 114 6.88 1.77 8.96
C LEU A 114 5.58 1.14 8.45
N ALA A 115 5.05 0.17 9.19
CA ALA A 115 3.77 -0.47 8.91
C ALA A 115 2.61 0.53 9.00
N LEU A 116 2.56 1.36 10.05
CA LEU A 116 1.57 2.44 10.17
C LEU A 116 1.67 3.42 9.00
N TRP A 117 2.88 3.89 8.65
CA TRP A 117 3.06 4.79 7.52
C TRP A 117 2.55 4.16 6.21
N SER A 118 2.87 2.90 5.98
CA SER A 118 2.43 2.13 4.80
C SER A 118 0.92 1.95 4.74
N ALA A 119 0.28 1.72 5.89
CA ALA A 119 -1.18 1.63 5.99
C ALA A 119 -1.86 2.97 5.72
N ILE A 120 -1.30 4.08 6.22
CA ILE A 120 -1.78 5.44 5.89
C ILE A 120 -1.67 5.69 4.38
N LYS A 121 -0.52 5.41 3.77
CA LYS A 121 -0.33 5.66 2.32
C LYS A 121 -1.20 4.75 1.46
N THR A 122 -1.41 3.49 1.85
CA THR A 122 -2.39 2.59 1.21
C THR A 122 -3.80 3.17 1.28
N GLY A 123 -4.27 3.53 2.48
CA GLY A 123 -5.61 4.05 2.68
C GLY A 123 -5.86 5.42 2.03
N VAL A 124 -4.82 6.24 1.89
CA VAL A 124 -4.92 7.48 1.10
C VAL A 124 -4.92 7.16 -0.39
N PHE A 125 -4.05 6.26 -0.85
CA PHE A 125 -3.87 5.99 -2.27
C PHE A 125 -5.09 5.34 -2.93
N GLU A 126 -5.75 4.39 -2.27
CA GLU A 126 -6.96 3.76 -2.84
C GLU A 126 -8.08 4.81 -3.09
N ARG A 127 -8.08 5.92 -2.33
CA ARG A 127 -9.07 7.01 -2.48
C ARG A 127 -8.79 7.94 -3.64
N ASP A 128 -7.68 7.74 -4.35
CA ASP A 128 -7.44 8.32 -5.66
C ASP A 128 -8.50 7.87 -6.67
N ASP A 129 -9.04 6.67 -6.47
CA ASP A 129 -10.17 6.14 -7.22
C ASP A 129 -11.09 5.29 -6.33
N VAL A 130 -12.13 5.93 -5.81
CA VAL A 130 -13.03 5.31 -4.82
C VAL A 130 -13.79 4.10 -5.36
N SER A 131 -13.86 3.89 -6.68
CA SER A 131 -14.50 2.71 -7.25
C SER A 131 -13.73 1.42 -6.98
N TYR A 132 -12.44 1.50 -6.64
CA TYR A 132 -11.58 0.34 -6.36
C TYR A 132 -11.14 0.23 -4.90
N ALA A 133 -11.67 1.09 -4.03
CA ALA A 133 -11.33 1.08 -2.61
C ALA A 133 -11.85 -0.20 -1.94
N SER A 134 -10.98 -0.85 -1.17
CA SER A 134 -11.27 -2.07 -0.43
C SER A 134 -11.41 -1.82 1.07
N MET A 135 -10.82 -0.74 1.59
CA MET A 135 -10.89 -0.48 3.04
C MET A 135 -12.29 -0.09 3.50
N THR A 136 -12.68 -0.68 4.61
CA THR A 136 -13.90 -0.33 5.32
C THR A 136 -13.71 0.91 6.19
N ALA A 137 -14.81 1.59 6.52
CA ALA A 137 -14.80 2.66 7.52
C ALA A 137 -14.36 2.18 8.92
N ALA A 138 -14.46 0.88 9.21
CA ALA A 138 -13.95 0.29 10.45
C ALA A 138 -12.42 0.20 10.42
N GLU A 139 -11.81 -0.22 9.32
CA GLU A 139 -10.35 -0.30 9.16
C GLU A 139 -9.70 1.09 9.21
N TYR A 140 -10.27 2.10 8.56
CA TYR A 140 -9.76 3.47 8.70
C TYR A 140 -9.81 3.96 10.15
N ARG A 141 -10.93 3.71 10.85
CA ARG A 141 -11.06 4.07 12.27
C ARG A 141 -10.10 3.28 13.15
N HIS A 142 -9.81 2.02 12.82
CA HIS A 142 -8.83 1.21 13.52
C HIS A 142 -7.44 1.85 13.43
N ILE A 143 -6.97 2.18 12.21
CA ILE A 143 -5.68 2.87 12.02
C ILE A 143 -5.68 4.20 12.80
N ALA A 144 -6.80 4.93 12.75
CA ALA A 144 -6.96 6.21 13.42
C ALA A 144 -7.09 6.12 14.96
N ALA A 145 -7.39 4.96 15.53
CA ALA A 145 -7.50 4.77 16.97
C ALA A 145 -6.25 4.08 17.54
N GLN A 146 -5.83 3.00 16.91
CA GLN A 146 -4.76 2.12 17.40
C GLN A 146 -3.37 2.55 16.95
N ARG A 147 -3.27 3.40 15.91
CA ARG A 147 -1.98 3.80 15.31
C ARG A 147 -1.19 2.57 14.81
N GLU A 148 -1.92 1.59 14.26
CA GLU A 148 -1.39 0.34 13.71
C GLU A 148 -2.26 -0.10 12.53
N PRO A 149 -1.72 -0.89 11.58
CA PRO A 149 -2.56 -1.54 10.58
C PRO A 149 -3.51 -2.57 11.23
N PRO A 150 -4.70 -2.81 10.64
CA PRO A 150 -5.61 -3.84 11.15
C PRO A 150 -5.00 -5.27 11.17
N PRO A 151 -5.50 -6.19 12.02
CA PRO A 151 -4.94 -7.55 12.15
C PRO A 151 -5.02 -8.42 10.89
N ASN A 152 -5.99 -8.14 10.01
CA ASN A 152 -6.19 -8.81 8.72
C ASN A 152 -5.28 -8.28 7.61
N TRP A 153 -4.29 -7.45 7.96
CA TRP A 153 -3.31 -6.91 7.02
C TRP A 153 -1.98 -7.64 7.17
N ARG A 154 -1.22 -7.66 6.07
CA ARG A 154 0.21 -7.97 6.07
C ARG A 154 0.97 -6.90 5.33
N ILE A 155 2.14 -6.55 5.86
CA ILE A 155 3.01 -5.56 5.24
C ILE A 155 4.41 -6.15 5.18
N PHE A 156 5.03 -6.05 4.02
CA PHE A 156 6.33 -6.61 3.71
C PHE A 156 7.29 -5.53 3.21
N LEU A 157 8.57 -5.74 3.46
CA LEU A 157 9.68 -4.90 3.05
C LEU A 157 10.71 -5.74 2.30
N ALA A 158 11.23 -5.22 1.19
CA ALA A 158 12.39 -5.80 0.53
C ALA A 158 13.34 -4.75 -0.02
N ARG A 159 14.61 -5.12 -0.11
CA ARG A 159 15.59 -4.40 -0.94
C ARG A 159 15.21 -4.56 -2.40
N TYR A 160 15.15 -3.45 -3.11
CA TYR A 160 14.84 -3.43 -4.52
C TYR A 160 16.10 -3.34 -5.38
N GLN A 161 16.08 -4.04 -6.52
CA GLN A 161 17.10 -4.02 -7.54
C GLN A 161 16.46 -3.86 -8.91
N GLY A 162 16.54 -2.65 -9.47
CA GLY A 162 16.04 -2.35 -10.80
C GLY A 162 15.91 -0.84 -11.02
N GLU A 163 15.22 -0.49 -12.10
CA GLU A 163 14.92 0.90 -12.45
C GLU A 163 13.41 1.20 -12.37
N GLY A 164 12.55 0.27 -12.80
CA GLY A 164 11.12 0.49 -13.00
C GLY A 164 10.26 0.76 -11.75
N TRP A 165 10.84 0.60 -10.55
CA TRP A 165 10.19 0.83 -9.25
C TRP A 165 10.98 1.77 -8.33
N ARG A 166 11.99 2.49 -8.84
CA ARG A 166 12.70 3.49 -8.03
C ARG A 166 11.79 4.59 -7.50
N THR A 167 10.79 4.99 -8.29
CA THR A 167 9.73 5.89 -7.83
C THR A 167 8.40 5.46 -8.43
N ARG A 168 7.71 4.53 -7.78
CA ARG A 168 6.45 4.00 -8.29
C ARG A 168 5.48 3.65 -7.18
N MET A 169 4.21 3.86 -7.45
CA MET A 169 3.13 3.32 -6.64
C MET A 169 2.17 2.53 -7.52
N PHE A 170 1.74 1.41 -7.00
CA PHE A 170 0.74 0.54 -7.61
C PHE A 170 -0.28 0.18 -6.56
N HIS A 171 -1.57 0.23 -6.92
CA HIS A 171 -2.64 -0.21 -6.06
C HIS A 171 -3.65 -1.02 -6.86
N ARG A 172 -4.14 -2.10 -6.24
CA ARG A 172 -5.13 -3.00 -6.82
C ARG A 172 -6.11 -3.44 -5.74
N GLY A 173 -7.37 -3.09 -5.92
CA GLY A 173 -8.51 -3.73 -5.24
C GLY A 173 -8.92 -5.01 -5.95
N MET A 174 -9.32 -6.03 -5.19
CA MET A 174 -9.86 -7.30 -5.66
C MET A 174 -11.16 -7.65 -4.93
N LYS A 175 -12.10 -8.26 -5.66
CA LYS A 175 -13.28 -8.91 -5.12
C LYS A 175 -12.95 -10.39 -5.00
N VAL A 176 -12.92 -10.91 -3.78
CA VAL A 176 -12.58 -12.30 -3.50
C VAL A 176 -13.73 -12.93 -2.73
N HIS A 177 -14.23 -14.07 -3.19
CA HIS A 177 -15.25 -14.86 -2.51
C HIS A 177 -14.99 -16.33 -2.68
N ALA A 178 -15.56 -17.16 -1.78
CA ALA A 178 -15.42 -18.60 -1.88
C ALA A 178 -15.96 -19.16 -3.21
N ILE A 179 -15.41 -20.28 -3.71
CA ILE A 179 -15.98 -21.02 -4.86
C ILE A 179 -17.42 -21.42 -4.53
N GLY A 180 -18.35 -21.15 -5.45
CA GLY A 180 -19.79 -21.35 -5.22
C GLY A 180 -20.44 -20.29 -4.31
N GLY A 181 -19.65 -19.38 -3.74
CA GLY A 181 -20.12 -18.25 -2.95
C GLY A 181 -20.62 -17.08 -3.80
N THR A 182 -21.27 -16.11 -3.15
CA THR A 182 -21.74 -14.88 -3.81
C THR A 182 -20.62 -13.87 -3.92
N ALA A 183 -20.45 -13.28 -5.09
CA ALA A 183 -19.49 -12.22 -5.32
C ALA A 183 -19.79 -10.98 -4.47
N PRO A 184 -18.79 -10.35 -3.83
CA PRO A 184 -19.03 -9.18 -3.02
C PRO A 184 -19.41 -7.98 -3.90
N THR A 185 -20.29 -7.13 -3.38
CA THR A 185 -20.71 -5.90 -4.06
C THR A 185 -19.57 -4.88 -4.13
N SER A 186 -18.75 -4.82 -3.08
CA SER A 186 -17.57 -3.95 -2.96
C SER A 186 -16.29 -4.77 -3.04
N PHE A 187 -15.17 -4.10 -3.34
CA PHE A 187 -13.86 -4.72 -3.20
C PHE A 187 -13.60 -5.03 -1.72
N ASN A 188 -13.02 -6.20 -1.44
CA ASN A 188 -12.83 -6.70 -0.09
C ASN A 188 -11.39 -7.18 0.16
N THR A 189 -10.54 -7.12 -0.86
CA THR A 189 -9.13 -7.49 -0.82
C THR A 189 -8.33 -6.43 -1.56
N GLN A 190 -7.11 -6.13 -1.15
CA GLN A 190 -6.26 -5.16 -1.83
C GLN A 190 -4.78 -5.50 -1.69
N LYS A 191 -4.01 -4.95 -2.63
CA LYS A 191 -2.57 -4.81 -2.48
C LYS A 191 -2.10 -3.43 -2.93
N THR A 192 -1.11 -2.90 -2.25
CA THR A 192 -0.43 -1.65 -2.57
C THR A 192 1.07 -1.88 -2.56
N ILE A 193 1.76 -1.49 -3.63
CA ILE A 193 3.21 -1.57 -3.73
C ILE A 193 3.75 -0.14 -3.83
N ILE A 194 4.72 0.19 -2.98
CA ILE A 194 5.40 1.49 -2.94
C ILE A 194 6.89 1.24 -3.13
N GLY A 195 7.41 1.62 -4.29
CA GLY A 195 8.83 1.57 -4.60
C GLY A 195 9.52 2.91 -4.34
N MET A 196 10.63 2.87 -3.61
CA MET A 196 11.37 3.99 -3.03
C MET A 196 12.89 3.76 -3.15
N MET A 197 13.46 4.07 -4.31
CA MET A 197 14.86 3.91 -4.70
C MET A 197 15.42 2.52 -4.47
N ASN A 198 15.88 2.21 -3.26
CA ASN A 198 16.48 0.92 -2.90
C ASN A 198 15.52 0.01 -2.10
N ALA A 199 14.29 0.45 -1.84
CA ALA A 199 13.33 -0.28 -1.04
C ALA A 199 11.97 -0.39 -1.73
N VAL A 200 11.28 -1.50 -1.48
CA VAL A 200 9.88 -1.69 -1.84
C VAL A 200 9.10 -2.15 -0.62
N VAL A 201 7.95 -1.52 -0.42
CA VAL A 201 6.94 -1.96 0.54
C VAL A 201 5.75 -2.54 -0.21
N LEU A 202 5.31 -3.73 0.21
CA LEU A 202 4.06 -4.36 -0.22
C LEU A 202 3.10 -4.38 0.98
N THR A 203 1.92 -3.82 0.81
CA THR A 203 0.80 -3.92 1.76
C THR A 203 -0.27 -4.80 1.14
N VAL A 204 -0.79 -5.77 1.89
CA VAL A 204 -1.91 -6.63 1.48
C VAL A 204 -2.95 -6.66 2.59
N SER A 205 -4.23 -6.63 2.23
CA SER A 205 -5.32 -6.90 3.19
C SER A 205 -6.48 -7.62 2.53
N SER A 206 -7.24 -8.37 3.33
CA SER A 206 -8.48 -9.01 2.91
C SER A 206 -9.50 -9.05 4.03
N THR A 207 -10.78 -8.95 3.65
CA THR A 207 -11.95 -9.18 4.50
C THR A 207 -12.82 -10.32 3.94
N ALA A 208 -12.30 -11.11 2.99
CA ALA A 208 -12.95 -12.33 2.53
C ALA A 208 -13.01 -13.39 3.64
N ASP A 209 -13.92 -14.35 3.54
CA ASP A 209 -14.11 -15.41 4.54
C ASP A 209 -12.83 -16.23 4.81
N ASN A 210 -11.95 -16.34 3.81
CA ASN A 210 -10.64 -16.99 3.88
C ASN A 210 -9.47 -15.98 3.88
N ALA A 211 -9.68 -14.78 4.45
CA ALA A 211 -8.70 -13.69 4.45
C ALA A 211 -7.26 -14.08 4.83
N PRO A 212 -7.01 -14.90 5.89
CA PRO A 212 -5.64 -15.31 6.22
C PRO A 212 -4.93 -16.00 5.05
N THR A 213 -5.58 -16.97 4.41
CA THR A 213 -5.06 -17.69 3.25
C THR A 213 -4.90 -16.79 2.03
N VAL A 214 -5.86 -15.87 1.81
CA VAL A 214 -5.78 -14.91 0.69
C VAL A 214 -4.56 -14.02 0.83
N VAL A 215 -4.33 -13.49 2.03
CA VAL A 215 -3.21 -12.60 2.30
C VAL A 215 -1.89 -13.37 2.24
N GLU A 216 -1.83 -14.57 2.82
CA GLU A 216 -0.66 -15.47 2.75
C GLU A 216 -0.26 -15.80 1.31
N LYS A 217 -1.23 -16.10 0.44
CA LYS A 217 -0.97 -16.37 -0.99
C LYS A 217 -0.48 -15.15 -1.77
N MET A 218 -0.71 -13.95 -1.26
CA MET A 218 -0.16 -12.72 -1.81
C MET A 218 1.18 -12.32 -1.18
N SER A 219 1.67 -13.08 -0.19
CA SER A 219 2.95 -12.87 0.47
C SER A 219 4.09 -13.44 -0.38
N PRO A 220 5.01 -12.60 -0.90
CA PRO A 220 6.16 -13.09 -1.65
C PRO A 220 7.24 -13.66 -0.72
N LEU A 221 7.87 -14.77 -1.14
CA LEU A 221 8.99 -15.41 -0.43
C LEU A 221 10.23 -14.51 -0.28
N ASN A 222 10.40 -13.51 -1.16
CA ASN A 222 11.58 -12.64 -1.19
C ASN A 222 11.40 -11.30 -0.44
N MET A 223 10.34 -11.15 0.36
CA MET A 223 10.14 -9.96 1.19
C MET A 223 10.00 -10.33 2.67
N MET A 224 10.52 -9.47 3.53
CA MET A 224 10.47 -9.63 4.98
C MET A 224 9.17 -9.05 5.52
N GLN A 225 8.43 -9.80 6.34
CA GLN A 225 7.24 -9.26 6.98
C GLN A 225 7.60 -8.23 8.06
N ILE A 226 7.00 -7.05 7.98
CA ILE A 226 7.09 -6.00 9.00
C ILE A 226 5.78 -5.82 9.78
N TRP A 227 4.68 -6.42 9.29
CA TRP A 227 3.41 -6.43 9.99
C TRP A 227 2.61 -7.71 9.71
N PRO A 228 2.10 -8.38 10.76
CA PRO A 228 2.55 -8.28 12.16
C PRO A 228 4.06 -8.52 12.30
N PHE A 229 4.64 -8.00 13.37
CA PHE A 229 6.05 -8.24 13.68
C PHE A 229 6.31 -9.75 13.84
N GLU A 230 7.34 -10.26 13.18
CA GLU A 230 7.80 -11.66 13.33
C GLU A 230 9.20 -11.73 13.90
N GLN A 231 10.12 -10.94 13.33
CA GLN A 231 11.52 -10.91 13.73
C GLN A 231 12.14 -9.57 13.36
N SER A 232 13.24 -9.21 14.03
CA SER A 232 14.04 -8.04 13.64
C SER A 232 14.66 -8.23 12.25
N ILE A 233 14.83 -7.12 11.54
CA ILE A 233 15.40 -7.11 10.19
C ILE A 233 16.66 -6.26 10.19
N GLU A 234 17.76 -6.80 9.67
CA GLU A 234 18.93 -6.00 9.31
C GLU A 234 18.75 -5.47 7.89
N TRP A 235 18.79 -4.15 7.75
CA TRP A 235 18.73 -3.48 6.46
C TRP A 235 20.14 -3.04 6.02
N PRO A 236 20.48 -3.12 4.72
CA PRO A 236 19.70 -3.71 3.64
C PRO A 236 19.60 -5.24 3.73
N THR A 237 18.45 -5.79 3.34
CA THR A 237 18.26 -7.24 3.30
C THR A 237 19.17 -7.90 2.25
N VAL A 238 19.57 -9.14 2.51
CA VAL A 238 20.33 -9.97 1.56
C VAL A 238 19.45 -10.35 0.36
N THR A 239 18.22 -10.77 0.65
CA THR A 239 17.20 -11.01 -0.37
C THR A 239 16.79 -9.70 -1.03
N LYS A 240 16.57 -9.79 -2.34
CA LYS A 240 16.21 -8.66 -3.19
C LYS A 240 14.99 -9.01 -4.01
N ILE A 241 14.30 -7.96 -4.44
CA ILE A 241 13.23 -8.06 -5.41
C ILE A 241 13.55 -7.22 -6.66
N ASP A 242 13.30 -7.75 -7.85
CA ASP A 242 13.57 -7.09 -9.12
C ASP A 242 12.29 -6.63 -9.86
N ASP A 243 12.48 -6.00 -11.02
CA ASP A 243 11.40 -5.50 -11.86
C ASP A 243 10.45 -6.60 -12.34
N GLU A 244 10.96 -7.79 -12.65
CA GLU A 244 10.16 -8.91 -13.14
C GLU A 244 9.29 -9.49 -12.02
N GLN A 245 9.88 -9.69 -10.84
CA GLN A 245 9.15 -10.14 -9.66
C GLN A 245 8.08 -9.13 -9.23
N LEU A 246 8.37 -7.83 -9.29
CA LEU A 246 7.37 -6.80 -8.99
C LEU A 246 6.29 -6.71 -10.07
N ARG A 247 6.63 -6.95 -11.34
CA ARG A 247 5.65 -7.07 -12.43
C ARG A 247 4.73 -8.27 -12.18
N GLN A 248 5.26 -9.41 -11.75
CA GLN A 248 4.46 -10.57 -11.36
C GLN A 248 3.60 -10.27 -10.12
N LEU A 249 4.16 -9.62 -9.09
CA LEU A 249 3.36 -9.22 -7.92
C LEU A 249 2.31 -8.17 -8.25
N SER A 250 2.48 -7.38 -9.29
CA SER A 250 1.50 -6.37 -9.71
C SER A 250 0.40 -6.97 -10.60
N TYR A 251 0.81 -7.68 -11.66
CA TYR A 251 -0.01 -8.10 -12.81
C TYR A 251 -0.05 -9.62 -13.05
N GLY A 252 0.68 -10.41 -12.26
CA GLY A 252 0.93 -11.83 -12.50
C GLY A 252 -0.29 -12.73 -12.22
N TYR A 253 -0.50 -13.61 -13.19
CA TYR A 253 -1.56 -14.60 -13.41
C TYR A 253 -1.63 -15.73 -12.37
N GLU A 254 -2.79 -16.40 -12.32
CA GLU A 254 -3.17 -17.63 -11.61
C GLU A 254 -2.28 -18.00 -10.41
N LEU A 255 -2.84 -17.94 -9.20
CA LEU A 255 -2.32 -18.78 -8.13
C LEU A 255 -2.54 -20.22 -8.61
N GLY A 256 -1.51 -20.77 -9.25
CA GLY A 256 -1.48 -22.15 -9.67
C GLY A 256 -1.94 -23.00 -8.50
N TYR A 257 -2.81 -23.96 -8.80
CA TYR A 257 -3.22 -24.97 -7.86
C TYR A 257 -1.96 -25.57 -7.21
N PHE A 258 -1.74 -25.21 -5.95
CA PHE A 258 -0.96 -25.99 -5.00
C PHE A 258 -1.97 -26.66 -4.09
#